data_AF-A0A6J4BY56-F1
#
_entry.id   AF-A0A6J4BY56-F1
#
_cell.length_a   1.000
_cell.length_b   1.000
_cell.length_c   1.000
_cell.angle_alpha   90.00
_cell.angle_beta   90.00
_cell.angle_gamma   90.00
#
_symmetry.space_group_name_H-M   'P 1'
#
loop_
_entity.id
_entity.type
_entity.pdbx_description
1 polymer ?
#
loop_
_entity_poly.entity_id
_entity_poly.type
_entity_poly.pdbx_seq_one_letter_code
_entity_poly.pdbx_strand_id
1 'polypeptide(L)'
;MREGAAGDAFRPGRRDVLLGAAALIAAPAFGAGLADAPVEPRIQRMSPTFDRMVAPDARVETIATGIRWAEGPLWVEAGRYLLFSDPPANIVRRWHKGGPAVPFLDPSGAGGTDPKLIREPGANGLALDHAGRLLIANSGGRSIDRVNLITRRRETIVDRYQGKRFNSPNDLHVARDGTLYFTDPPYGLTEGDASPLKELAVNGVYRLQPGGAVELLEGSLTRPNGIALSSDETRLYVSVSDETAPRIMVYDLDAKGVRNARVLLDARPMKARGGAGLTDGMKVARDGTLVCSVPGGMMFLTPDAEPLALVTTGAPIANCAFGERGRALYMTANDRVLRLPLREGWQGRG
;
A
#
# COMPACT_ATOMS: atom_id res chain seq x y z
N MET A 1 24.92 84.59 21.98
CA MET A 1 25.15 85.38 23.20
C MET A 1 25.03 84.43 24.38
N ARG A 2 26.11 84.33 25.16
CA ARG A 2 26.19 83.90 26.58
C ARG A 2 25.73 82.48 26.91
N GLU A 3 26.68 81.57 27.16
CA GLU A 3 27.36 81.35 28.47
C GLU A 3 26.41 80.65 29.44
N GLY A 4 26.69 79.41 29.83
CA GLY A 4 27.47 79.11 31.05
C GLY A 4 26.47 78.61 32.11
N ALA A 5 26.74 77.73 33.07
CA ALA A 5 27.95 77.19 33.65
C ALA A 5 27.51 75.88 34.38
N ALA A 6 28.31 74.81 34.36
CA ALA A 6 29.25 74.40 35.43
C ALA A 6 28.62 73.87 36.73
N GLY A 7 29.17 72.75 37.23
CA GLY A 7 28.85 72.11 38.51
C GLY A 7 28.70 70.59 38.35
N ASP A 8 29.74 69.79 38.12
CA ASP A 8 30.96 69.51 38.89
C ASP A 8 30.86 68.23 39.76
N ALA A 9 31.93 67.45 39.63
CA ALA A 9 32.45 66.31 40.40
C ALA A 9 31.52 65.21 40.95
N PHE A 10 31.45 64.13 40.16
CA PHE A 10 31.26 62.75 40.59
C PHE A 10 32.51 62.21 41.30
N ARG A 11 32.35 61.43 42.38
CA ARG A 11 33.03 60.13 42.62
C ARG A 11 32.53 59.45 43.93
N PRO A 12 32.64 58.11 44.05
CA PRO A 12 31.50 57.27 44.41
C PRO A 12 31.77 56.29 45.59
N GLY A 13 30.74 55.52 45.92
CA GLY A 13 30.84 54.24 46.66
C GLY A 13 29.80 54.18 47.78
N ARG A 14 29.11 53.08 48.03
CA ARG A 14 29.15 51.69 47.56
C ARG A 14 27.73 51.13 47.76
N ARG A 15 27.31 50.28 46.81
CA ARG A 15 26.39 49.14 46.94
C ARG A 15 25.09 49.38 47.71
N ASP A 16 23.96 49.28 47.01
CA ASP A 16 22.97 48.24 47.32
C ASP A 16 21.93 48.05 46.20
N VAL A 17 21.74 46.76 45.88
CA VAL A 17 20.53 46.07 45.40
C VAL A 17 19.67 46.74 44.31
N LEU A 18 19.86 46.29 43.06
CA LEU A 18 18.83 46.40 42.01
C LEU A 18 17.93 45.16 42.06
N LEU A 19 16.68 45.37 42.48
CA LEU A 19 15.54 44.52 42.19
C LEU A 19 15.31 44.52 40.67
N GLY A 20 15.67 43.43 40.00
CA GLY A 20 15.25 43.16 38.63
C GLY A 20 13.89 42.47 38.62
N ALA A 21 12.83 43.22 38.34
CA ALA A 21 11.53 42.64 38.00
C ALA A 21 11.64 42.01 36.60
N ALA A 22 11.83 40.69 36.53
CA ALA A 22 11.64 39.94 35.30
C ALA A 22 10.15 39.67 35.11
N ALA A 23 9.48 40.44 34.25
CA ALA A 23 8.16 40.11 33.76
C ALA A 23 8.27 38.83 32.91
N LEU A 24 7.76 37.70 33.42
CA LEU A 24 7.49 36.53 32.58
C LEU A 24 6.34 36.88 31.63
N ILE A 25 6.68 37.15 30.37
CA ILE A 25 5.71 37.07 29.29
C ILE A 25 5.48 35.57 29.06
N ALA A 26 4.38 35.05 29.59
CA ALA A 26 3.92 33.71 29.26
C ALA A 26 3.53 33.69 27.78
N ALA A 27 4.38 33.08 26.95
CA ALA A 27 3.99 32.73 25.59
C ALA A 27 2.82 31.72 25.66
N PRO A 28 1.77 31.88 24.84
CA PRO A 28 0.71 30.87 24.80
C PRO A 28 1.33 29.57 24.32
N ALA A 29 1.29 28.54 25.16
CA ALA A 29 1.56 27.19 24.74
C ALA A 29 0.50 26.84 23.69
N PHE A 30 0.89 26.87 22.41
CA PHE A 30 0.12 26.21 21.37
C PHE A 30 0.01 24.75 21.81
N GLY A 31 -1.20 24.37 22.23
CA GLY A 31 -1.52 22.98 22.51
C GLY A 31 -1.14 22.18 21.27
N ALA A 32 -0.10 21.36 21.39
CA ALA A 32 0.06 20.23 20.51
C ALA A 32 -1.26 19.48 20.61
N GLY A 33 -2.05 19.50 19.53
CA GLY A 33 -3.25 18.69 19.45
C GLY A 33 -2.87 17.28 19.88
N LEU A 34 -3.57 16.76 20.89
CA LEU A 34 -3.43 15.36 21.27
C LEU A 34 -3.65 14.57 19.98
N ALA A 35 -2.58 13.99 19.42
CA ALA A 35 -2.73 13.01 18.38
C ALA A 35 -3.65 11.94 18.99
N ASP A 36 -4.82 11.71 18.37
CA ASP A 36 -5.73 10.67 18.84
C ASP A 36 -4.94 9.38 19.06
N ALA A 37 -5.15 8.75 20.21
CA ALA A 37 -4.48 7.50 20.52
C ALA A 37 -4.72 6.52 19.35
N PRO A 38 -3.67 5.83 18.85
CA PRO A 38 -3.82 4.95 17.71
C PRO A 38 -4.91 3.92 17.99
N VAL A 39 -5.93 3.90 17.13
CA VAL A 39 -7.05 2.97 17.23
C VAL A 39 -6.49 1.56 17.12
N GLU A 40 -6.66 0.76 18.18
CA GLU A 40 -6.23 -0.63 18.17
C GLU A 40 -6.95 -1.39 17.04
N PRO A 41 -6.23 -2.20 16.25
CA PRO A 41 -6.87 -3.01 15.22
C PRO A 41 -7.90 -3.99 15.80
N ARG A 42 -9.06 -4.10 15.15
CA ARG A 42 -10.19 -4.95 15.59
C ARG A 42 -10.67 -5.85 14.47
N ILE A 43 -11.24 -7.00 14.85
CA ILE A 43 -11.89 -7.93 13.94
C ILE A 43 -13.40 -7.86 14.19
N GLN A 44 -14.15 -7.33 13.22
CA GLN A 44 -15.60 -7.35 13.21
C GLN A 44 -16.07 -8.63 12.51
N ARG A 45 -16.53 -9.62 13.29
CA ARG A 45 -17.04 -10.88 12.74
C ARG A 45 -18.47 -10.69 12.25
N MET A 46 -18.74 -11.12 11.02
CA MET A 46 -20.04 -10.98 10.37
C MET A 46 -20.70 -12.35 10.12
N SER A 47 -19.91 -13.42 10.06
CA SER A 47 -20.37 -14.80 9.88
C SER A 47 -19.63 -15.77 10.81
N PRO A 48 -20.31 -16.74 11.46
CA PRO A 48 -19.66 -17.81 12.23
C PRO A 48 -18.67 -18.65 11.39
N THR A 49 -18.86 -18.73 10.07
CA THR A 49 -17.95 -19.42 9.16
C THR A 49 -16.53 -18.86 9.22
N PHE A 50 -16.35 -17.60 9.63
CA PHE A 50 -15.03 -16.99 9.80
C PHE A 50 -14.17 -17.67 10.89
N ASP A 51 -14.78 -18.30 11.88
CA ASP A 51 -14.05 -18.94 13.00
C ASP A 51 -13.22 -20.16 12.57
N ARG A 52 -13.51 -20.71 11.38
CA ARG A 52 -12.66 -21.73 10.73
C ARG A 52 -11.29 -21.18 10.30
N MET A 53 -11.20 -19.87 10.09
CA MET A 53 -9.98 -19.18 9.61
C MET A 53 -9.21 -18.56 10.77
N VAL A 54 -9.91 -17.96 11.72
CA VAL A 54 -9.31 -17.14 12.78
C VAL A 54 -9.86 -17.56 14.13
N ALA A 55 -8.98 -17.80 15.11
CA ALA A 55 -9.41 -18.15 16.46
C ALA A 55 -10.20 -17.00 17.12
N PRO A 56 -11.19 -17.28 17.98
CA PRO A 56 -11.98 -16.23 18.64
C PRO A 56 -11.14 -15.18 19.39
N ASP A 57 -10.06 -15.62 20.02
CA ASP A 57 -9.12 -14.83 20.82
C ASP A 57 -7.92 -14.28 20.01
N ALA A 58 -7.85 -14.58 18.71
CA ALA A 58 -6.78 -14.08 17.85
C ALA A 58 -6.75 -12.55 17.84
N ARG A 59 -5.54 -11.99 17.90
CA ARG A 59 -5.28 -10.55 17.87
C ARG A 59 -4.55 -10.17 16.60
N VAL A 60 -4.83 -8.96 16.11
CA VAL A 60 -4.08 -8.34 15.02
C VAL A 60 -2.87 -7.62 15.64
N GLU A 61 -1.68 -8.07 15.29
CA GLU A 61 -0.41 -7.55 15.79
C GLU A 61 0.07 -6.41 14.88
N THR A 62 0.51 -5.28 15.45
CA THR A 62 1.29 -4.30 14.67
C THR A 62 2.76 -4.69 14.71
N ILE A 63 3.36 -4.94 13.54
CA ILE A 63 4.72 -5.50 13.42
C ILE A 63 5.78 -4.51 12.92
N ALA A 64 5.34 -3.41 12.29
CA ALA A 64 6.20 -2.32 11.85
C ALA A 64 5.39 -1.01 11.81
N THR A 65 6.05 0.13 12.05
CA THR A 65 5.48 1.49 12.03
C THR A 65 6.48 2.47 11.41
N GLY A 66 6.11 3.76 11.30
CA GLY A 66 7.01 4.80 10.75
C GLY A 66 7.15 4.71 9.24
N ILE A 67 6.12 4.23 8.57
CA ILE A 67 6.04 4.06 7.11
C ILE A 67 5.24 5.24 6.56
N ARG A 68 5.62 5.78 5.40
CA ARG A 68 4.88 6.91 4.82
C ARG A 68 3.60 6.45 4.14
N TRP A 69 3.65 5.36 3.39
CA TRP A 69 2.49 4.63 2.88
C TRP A 69 2.84 3.16 2.68
N ALA A 70 2.33 2.28 3.51
CA ALA A 70 2.65 0.86 3.48
C ALA A 70 1.89 0.15 2.35
N GLU A 71 2.62 -0.56 1.48
CA GLU A 71 2.09 -1.22 0.29
C GLU A 71 2.72 -2.58 0.00
N GLY A 72 2.16 -3.27 -1.00
CA GLY A 72 2.75 -4.45 -1.65
C GLY A 72 3.40 -5.47 -0.71
N PRO A 73 2.71 -6.00 0.33
CA PRO A 73 3.27 -7.03 1.18
C PRO A 73 3.49 -8.32 0.38
N LEU A 74 4.61 -9.01 0.64
CA LEU A 74 4.97 -10.27 0.01
C LEU A 74 5.75 -11.14 0.99
N TRP A 75 5.22 -12.32 1.30
CA TRP A 75 5.92 -13.29 2.12
C TRP A 75 6.91 -14.11 1.28
N VAL A 76 8.17 -14.13 1.70
CA VAL A 76 9.23 -14.96 1.10
C VAL A 76 9.47 -16.19 1.96
N GLU A 77 8.83 -17.30 1.59
CA GLU A 77 8.83 -18.55 2.38
C GLU A 77 10.24 -19.11 2.61
N ALA A 78 11.10 -19.13 1.59
CA ALA A 78 12.46 -19.66 1.69
C ALA A 78 13.32 -18.89 2.71
N GLY A 79 13.10 -17.58 2.83
CA GLY A 79 13.82 -16.71 3.76
C GLY A 79 13.10 -16.48 5.09
N ARG A 80 11.83 -16.91 5.21
CA ARG A 80 10.94 -16.64 6.35
C ARG A 80 10.88 -15.17 6.74
N TYR A 81 10.70 -14.30 5.76
CA TYR A 81 10.55 -12.86 5.98
C TYR A 81 9.45 -12.27 5.10
N LEU A 82 8.87 -11.18 5.56
CA LEU A 82 7.95 -10.34 4.81
C LEU A 82 8.74 -9.23 4.11
N LEU A 83 8.50 -9.01 2.83
CA LEU A 83 8.80 -7.76 2.16
C LEU A 83 7.54 -6.89 2.12
N PHE A 84 7.70 -5.58 2.18
CA PHE A 84 6.63 -4.62 1.93
C PHE A 84 7.24 -3.32 1.42
N SER A 85 6.51 -2.61 0.58
CA SER A 85 6.96 -1.38 -0.06
C SER A 85 6.46 -0.13 0.67
N ASP A 86 7.17 0.97 0.43
CA ASP A 86 6.80 2.33 0.79
C ASP A 86 7.03 3.22 -0.44
N PRO A 87 6.08 3.24 -1.40
CA PRO A 87 6.29 3.86 -2.71
C PRO A 87 6.70 5.33 -2.62
N PRO A 88 6.10 6.18 -1.76
CA PRO A 88 6.52 7.58 -1.62
C PRO A 88 7.88 7.75 -0.94
N ALA A 89 8.32 6.80 -0.10
CA ALA A 89 9.65 6.83 0.52
C ALA A 89 10.73 6.18 -0.36
N ASN A 90 10.34 5.54 -1.46
CA ASN A 90 11.22 4.80 -2.36
C ASN A 90 11.98 3.64 -1.69
N ILE A 91 11.38 2.97 -0.71
CA ILE A 91 12.05 1.87 0.02
C ILE A 91 11.17 0.62 0.01
N VAL A 92 11.79 -0.55 -0.18
CA VAL A 92 11.21 -1.84 0.22
C VAL A 92 11.91 -2.27 1.50
N ARG A 93 11.12 -2.60 2.52
CA ARG A 93 11.62 -3.08 3.81
C ARG A 93 11.42 -4.58 3.92
N ARG A 94 12.23 -5.20 4.77
CA ARG A 94 12.15 -6.61 5.16
C ARG A 94 11.89 -6.72 6.65
N TRP A 95 10.92 -7.54 7.02
CA TRP A 95 10.62 -7.88 8.41
C TRP A 95 10.73 -9.38 8.64
N HIS A 96 11.30 -9.77 9.77
CA HIS A 96 11.30 -11.16 10.25
C HIS A 96 10.69 -11.18 11.65
N LYS A 97 10.10 -12.31 12.02
CA LYS A 97 9.48 -12.47 13.34
C LYS A 97 10.53 -12.28 14.44
N GLY A 98 10.23 -11.41 15.40
CA GLY A 98 11.09 -11.11 16.55
C GLY A 98 12.11 -9.99 16.34
N GLY A 99 12.15 -9.37 15.16
CA GLY A 99 13.05 -8.23 14.89
C GLY A 99 12.32 -7.01 14.29
N PRO A 100 13.04 -5.89 14.14
CA PRO A 100 12.51 -4.71 13.48
C PRO A 100 12.45 -4.90 11.96
N ALA A 101 11.62 -4.09 11.30
CA ALA A 101 11.69 -3.95 9.84
C ALA A 101 12.96 -3.16 9.46
N VAL A 102 13.70 -3.65 8.46
CA VAL A 102 14.95 -3.03 7.98
C VAL A 102 14.91 -2.83 6.47
N PRO A 103 15.63 -1.85 5.89
CA PRO A 103 15.69 -1.68 4.44
C PRO A 103 16.16 -2.94 3.70
N PHE A 104 15.56 -3.23 2.56
CA PHE A 104 15.93 -4.31 1.65
C PHE A 104 16.36 -3.78 0.27
N LEU A 105 15.56 -2.89 -0.32
CA LEU A 105 15.91 -2.10 -1.50
C LEU A 105 15.74 -0.61 -1.18
N ASP A 106 16.79 0.17 -1.44
CA ASP A 106 16.84 1.62 -1.26
C ASP A 106 17.89 2.20 -2.23
N PRO A 107 17.47 2.80 -3.36
CA PRO A 107 16.08 2.98 -3.80
C PRO A 107 15.41 1.66 -4.24
N SER A 108 14.09 1.60 -4.09
CA SER A 108 13.25 0.45 -4.48
C SER A 108 12.61 0.56 -5.86
N GLY A 109 12.51 1.77 -6.41
CA GLY A 109 12.03 2.05 -7.76
C GLY A 109 13.03 2.93 -8.51
N ALA A 110 12.54 4.02 -9.11
CA ALA A 110 13.38 4.98 -9.83
C ALA A 110 14.07 5.95 -8.86
N GLY A 111 15.39 6.14 -9.02
CA GLY A 111 16.14 7.18 -8.32
C GLY A 111 16.14 8.51 -9.08
N GLY A 112 16.29 9.63 -8.36
CA GLY A 112 16.53 10.95 -8.98
C GLY A 112 15.35 11.53 -9.77
N THR A 113 14.13 11.07 -9.52
CA THR A 113 12.92 11.60 -10.17
C THR A 113 12.59 13.02 -9.70
N ASP A 114 12.05 13.85 -10.59
CA ASP A 114 11.49 15.16 -10.20
C ASP A 114 10.17 14.96 -9.44
N PRO A 115 10.04 15.36 -8.17
CA PRO A 115 8.79 15.24 -7.42
C PRO A 115 7.63 16.06 -8.01
N LYS A 116 7.91 17.04 -8.87
CA LYS A 116 6.87 17.75 -9.64
C LYS A 116 6.23 16.90 -10.73
N LEU A 117 6.88 15.80 -11.13
CA LEU A 117 6.42 14.91 -12.19
C LEU A 117 6.06 13.52 -11.68
N ILE A 118 6.80 13.02 -10.68
CA ILE A 118 6.61 11.68 -10.09
C ILE A 118 6.31 11.83 -8.60
N ARG A 119 5.13 11.40 -8.19
CA ARG A 119 4.67 11.40 -6.79
C ARG A 119 5.18 10.19 -6.00
N GLU A 120 5.21 9.03 -6.63
CA GLU A 120 5.57 7.75 -6.00
C GLU A 120 6.72 7.09 -6.77
N PRO A 121 7.98 7.42 -6.43
CA PRO A 121 9.14 6.94 -7.17
C PRO A 121 9.48 5.46 -6.91
N GLY A 122 8.95 4.88 -5.83
CA GLY A 122 9.30 3.55 -5.36
C GLY A 122 8.60 2.38 -6.04
N ALA A 123 8.99 1.18 -5.60
CA ALA A 123 8.21 -0.03 -5.81
C ALA A 123 6.83 0.11 -5.16
N ASN A 124 5.80 -0.45 -5.80
CA ASN A 124 4.48 -0.62 -5.21
C ASN A 124 4.18 -2.11 -4.99
N GLY A 125 3.30 -2.74 -5.76
CA GLY A 125 2.99 -4.16 -5.67
C GLY A 125 4.21 -5.06 -5.89
N LEU A 126 4.27 -6.14 -5.11
CA LEU A 126 5.35 -7.12 -5.11
C LEU A 126 4.77 -8.53 -5.34
N ALA A 127 5.46 -9.34 -6.13
CA ALA A 127 5.17 -10.77 -6.26
C ALA A 127 6.47 -11.58 -6.40
N LEU A 128 6.37 -12.91 -6.33
CA LEU A 128 7.44 -13.80 -6.76
C LEU A 128 7.08 -14.44 -8.09
N ASP A 129 8.04 -14.54 -9.01
CA ASP A 129 7.93 -15.46 -10.12
C ASP A 129 8.16 -16.92 -9.66
N HIS A 130 7.89 -17.87 -10.56
CA HIS A 130 8.06 -19.30 -10.27
C HIS A 130 9.51 -19.73 -10.00
N ALA A 131 10.49 -18.89 -10.33
CA ALA A 131 11.91 -19.08 -10.01
C ALA A 131 12.30 -18.44 -8.66
N GLY A 132 11.35 -17.88 -7.92
CA GLY A 132 11.58 -17.23 -6.63
C GLY A 132 12.28 -15.86 -6.75
N ARG A 133 12.27 -15.23 -7.92
CA ARG A 133 12.75 -13.86 -8.10
C ARG A 133 11.63 -12.88 -7.79
N LEU A 134 12.00 -11.73 -7.24
CA LEU A 134 11.05 -10.66 -6.92
C LEU A 134 10.62 -9.96 -8.20
N LEU A 135 9.31 -9.85 -8.41
CA LEU A 135 8.70 -8.98 -9.40
C LEU A 135 8.16 -7.73 -8.70
N ILE A 136 8.33 -6.59 -9.35
CA ILE A 136 7.97 -5.27 -8.83
C ILE A 136 7.11 -4.54 -9.86
N ALA A 137 5.94 -4.07 -9.44
CA ALA A 137 5.24 -2.98 -10.10
C ALA A 137 5.97 -1.69 -9.74
N ASN A 138 6.87 -1.24 -10.62
CA ASN A 138 7.73 -0.10 -10.38
C ASN A 138 7.01 1.17 -10.81
N SER A 139 6.32 1.81 -9.86
CA SER A 139 5.55 3.02 -10.07
C SER A 139 6.40 4.14 -10.69
N GLY A 140 7.52 4.50 -10.06
CA GLY A 140 8.39 5.57 -10.54
C GLY A 140 9.16 5.23 -11.81
N GLY A 141 9.55 3.95 -11.95
CA GLY A 141 10.20 3.43 -13.16
C GLY A 141 9.24 3.22 -14.32
N ARG A 142 7.93 3.31 -14.07
CA ARG A 142 6.83 3.09 -15.03
C ARG A 142 7.03 1.78 -15.78
N SER A 143 7.33 0.71 -15.03
CA SER A 143 7.75 -0.58 -15.56
C SER A 143 7.36 -1.73 -14.64
N ILE A 144 7.42 -2.95 -15.18
CA ILE A 144 7.57 -4.16 -14.37
C ILE A 144 9.04 -4.51 -14.34
N ASP A 145 9.58 -4.66 -13.13
CA ASP A 145 10.97 -5.05 -12.91
C ASP A 145 11.07 -6.43 -12.28
N ARG A 146 12.21 -7.08 -12.48
CA ARG A 146 12.60 -8.34 -11.83
C ARG A 146 13.88 -8.13 -11.04
N VAL A 147 13.93 -8.63 -9.83
CA VAL A 147 15.06 -8.49 -8.90
C VAL A 147 15.44 -9.86 -8.34
N ASN A 148 16.74 -10.17 -8.41
CA ASN A 148 17.28 -11.34 -7.72
C ASN A 148 17.32 -11.07 -6.20
N LEU A 149 16.66 -11.89 -5.39
CA LEU A 149 16.56 -11.67 -3.94
C LEU A 149 17.91 -11.72 -3.19
N ILE A 150 18.92 -12.38 -3.76
CA ILE A 150 20.25 -12.53 -3.14
C ILE A 150 21.17 -11.40 -3.59
N THR A 151 21.38 -11.27 -4.90
CA THR A 151 22.34 -10.31 -5.46
C THR A 151 21.78 -8.89 -5.55
N ARG A 152 20.45 -8.75 -5.43
CA ARG A 152 19.69 -7.51 -5.61
C ARG A 152 19.85 -6.88 -7.00
N ARG A 153 20.41 -7.62 -7.96
CA ARG A 153 20.46 -7.18 -9.36
C ARG A 153 19.04 -7.07 -9.90
N ARG A 154 18.78 -5.92 -10.53
CA ARG A 154 17.51 -5.53 -11.13
C ARG A 154 17.63 -5.56 -12.64
N GLU A 155 16.56 -5.99 -13.30
CA GLU A 155 16.34 -5.81 -14.73
C GLU A 155 14.90 -5.35 -14.95
N THR A 156 14.68 -4.52 -15.97
CA THR A 156 13.34 -4.16 -16.43
C THR A 156 12.84 -5.24 -17.39
N ILE A 157 11.65 -5.76 -17.11
CA ILE A 157 11.01 -6.81 -17.93
C ILE A 157 10.19 -6.16 -19.03
N VAL A 158 9.40 -5.15 -18.70
CA VAL A 158 8.63 -4.38 -19.67
C VAL A 158 8.33 -2.99 -19.13
N ASP A 159 8.42 -2.00 -20.00
CA ASP A 159 8.18 -0.59 -19.66
C ASP A 159 7.27 0.14 -20.65
N ARG A 160 6.81 -0.57 -21.69
CA ARG A 160 6.01 -0.01 -22.78
C ARG A 160 4.90 -0.94 -23.24
N TYR A 161 3.83 -0.33 -23.72
CA TYR A 161 2.77 -0.97 -24.51
C TYR A 161 2.55 -0.16 -25.78
N GLN A 162 2.62 -0.84 -26.95
CA GLN A 162 2.49 -0.20 -28.27
C GLN A 162 3.41 1.04 -28.43
N GLY A 163 4.66 0.93 -27.97
CA GLY A 163 5.66 2.00 -28.04
C GLY A 163 5.55 3.08 -26.95
N LYS A 164 4.43 3.15 -26.22
CA LYS A 164 4.17 4.15 -25.19
C LYS A 164 4.52 3.64 -23.80
N ARG A 165 5.05 4.51 -22.94
CA ARG A 165 5.36 4.18 -21.54
C ARG A 165 4.07 3.90 -20.75
N PHE A 166 4.14 2.93 -19.85
CA PHE A 166 3.09 2.73 -18.84
C PHE A 166 2.87 3.99 -18.00
N ASN A 167 1.71 4.13 -17.35
CA ASN A 167 1.42 5.25 -16.47
C ASN A 167 2.31 5.17 -15.22
N SER A 168 2.04 4.20 -14.36
CA SER A 168 2.76 3.86 -13.13
C SER A 168 2.19 2.54 -12.60
N PRO A 169 2.75 1.39 -13.03
CA PRO A 169 2.26 0.07 -12.62
C PRO A 169 2.12 -0.02 -11.10
N ASN A 170 1.00 -0.58 -10.63
CA ASN A 170 0.58 -0.46 -9.23
C ASN A 170 0.56 -1.81 -8.51
N ASP A 171 -0.19 -2.81 -8.98
CA ASP A 171 -0.17 -4.16 -8.40
C ASP A 171 -0.06 -5.24 -9.49
N LEU A 172 0.31 -6.46 -9.09
CA LEU A 172 0.55 -7.56 -10.02
C LEU A 172 0.25 -8.96 -9.45
N HIS A 173 -0.11 -9.88 -10.33
CA HIS A 173 -0.40 -11.28 -10.02
C HIS A 173 0.26 -12.20 -11.05
N VAL A 174 0.94 -13.24 -10.58
CA VAL A 174 1.59 -14.25 -11.44
C VAL A 174 0.71 -15.48 -11.50
N ALA A 175 0.23 -15.84 -12.70
CA ALA A 175 -0.54 -17.04 -12.95
C ALA A 175 0.33 -18.30 -12.94
N ARG A 176 -0.29 -19.49 -12.85
CA ARG A 176 0.38 -20.80 -12.83
C ARG A 176 1.24 -21.05 -14.07
N ASP A 177 0.83 -20.56 -15.22
CA ASP A 177 1.57 -20.67 -16.49
C ASP A 177 2.72 -19.67 -16.61
N GLY A 178 2.87 -18.76 -15.65
CA GLY A 178 3.88 -17.70 -15.64
C GLY A 178 3.43 -16.39 -16.32
N THR A 179 2.19 -16.33 -16.82
CA THR A 179 1.59 -15.07 -17.29
C THR A 179 1.48 -14.09 -16.13
N LEU A 180 1.91 -12.86 -16.35
CA LEU A 180 1.80 -11.79 -15.38
C LEU A 180 0.61 -10.89 -15.70
N TYR A 181 -0.29 -10.71 -14.74
CA TYR A 181 -1.37 -9.73 -14.80
C TYR A 181 -0.99 -8.52 -13.96
N PHE A 182 -1.21 -7.31 -14.44
CA PHE A 182 -0.87 -6.09 -13.68
C PHE A 182 -1.80 -4.92 -14.02
N THR A 183 -1.88 -3.96 -13.11
CA THR A 183 -2.64 -2.73 -13.26
C THR A 183 -1.73 -1.53 -13.45
N ASP A 184 -2.20 -0.56 -14.23
CA ASP A 184 -1.44 0.63 -14.60
C ASP A 184 -2.26 1.93 -14.42
N PRO A 185 -2.67 2.25 -13.18
CA PRO A 185 -3.25 3.55 -12.86
C PRO A 185 -2.18 4.65 -12.88
N PRO A 186 -2.56 5.94 -12.85
CA PRO A 186 -1.62 7.06 -12.90
C PRO A 186 -1.19 7.56 -11.51
N TYR A 187 -1.27 6.73 -10.46
CA TYR A 187 -0.96 7.16 -9.08
C TYR A 187 0.48 7.65 -8.92
N GLY A 188 1.44 7.01 -9.57
CA GLY A 188 2.83 7.42 -9.51
C GLY A 188 3.13 8.76 -10.16
N LEU A 189 2.22 9.28 -10.99
CA LEU A 189 2.38 10.52 -11.71
C LEU A 189 1.81 11.69 -10.90
N THR A 190 2.60 12.77 -10.76
CA THR A 190 2.07 14.04 -10.27
C THR A 190 1.03 14.55 -11.28
N GLU A 191 -0.10 15.08 -10.77
CA GLU A 191 -1.32 15.43 -11.54
C GLU A 191 -2.10 14.24 -12.14
N GLY A 192 -1.67 13.00 -11.91
CA GLY A 192 -2.42 11.80 -12.29
C GLY A 192 -2.74 11.75 -13.79
N ASP A 193 -4.03 11.72 -14.14
CA ASP A 193 -4.45 11.68 -15.56
C ASP A 193 -4.04 12.92 -16.37
N ALA A 194 -3.88 14.07 -15.72
CA ALA A 194 -3.46 15.31 -16.37
C ALA A 194 -1.93 15.42 -16.50
N SER A 195 -1.18 14.45 -15.97
CA SER A 195 0.28 14.48 -15.99
C SER A 195 0.82 14.56 -17.41
N PRO A 196 1.82 15.42 -17.69
CA PRO A 196 2.49 15.45 -18.98
C PRO A 196 3.29 14.18 -19.28
N LEU A 197 3.54 13.33 -18.27
CA LEU A 197 4.22 12.04 -18.46
C LEU A 197 3.30 10.95 -18.99
N LYS A 198 1.97 11.10 -18.89
CA LYS A 198 1.02 10.07 -19.28
C LYS A 198 0.93 9.96 -20.80
N GLU A 199 1.38 8.84 -21.35
CA GLU A 199 1.41 8.60 -22.81
C GLU A 199 0.23 7.75 -23.31
N LEU A 200 -0.26 6.85 -22.44
CA LEU A 200 -1.39 5.98 -22.70
C LEU A 200 -2.71 6.73 -22.46
N ALA A 201 -3.69 6.49 -23.33
CA ALA A 201 -5.02 7.10 -23.21
C ALA A 201 -5.86 6.46 -22.08
N VAL A 202 -5.44 5.31 -21.57
CA VAL A 202 -6.20 4.47 -20.64
C VAL A 202 -5.45 4.25 -19.33
N ASN A 203 -6.19 3.92 -18.28
CA ASN A 203 -5.66 3.31 -17.06
C ASN A 203 -5.96 1.82 -17.18
N GLY A 204 -4.94 1.03 -17.49
CA GLY A 204 -5.13 -0.31 -18.05
C GLY A 204 -4.97 -1.44 -17.06
N VAL A 205 -5.61 -2.57 -17.38
CA VAL A 205 -5.29 -3.89 -16.86
C VAL A 205 -4.66 -4.68 -18.00
N TYR A 206 -3.46 -5.19 -17.77
CA TYR A 206 -2.66 -5.85 -18.79
C TYR A 206 -2.35 -7.29 -18.41
N ARG A 207 -2.06 -8.12 -19.41
CA ARG A 207 -1.28 -9.34 -19.23
C ARG A 207 0.03 -9.28 -20.00
N LEU A 208 1.09 -9.82 -19.42
CA LEU A 208 2.39 -10.07 -20.02
C LEU A 208 2.60 -11.59 -20.07
N GLN A 209 2.65 -12.16 -21.26
CA GLN A 209 2.92 -13.59 -21.44
C GLN A 209 4.41 -13.91 -21.20
N PRO A 210 4.79 -15.15 -20.85
CA PRO A 210 6.20 -15.55 -20.68
C PRO A 210 7.10 -15.26 -21.90
N GLY A 211 6.52 -15.21 -23.10
CA GLY A 211 7.21 -14.84 -24.35
C GLY A 211 7.46 -13.33 -24.55
N GLY A 212 7.02 -12.47 -23.62
CA GLY A 212 7.24 -11.02 -23.68
C GLY A 212 6.09 -10.22 -24.29
N ALA A 213 5.06 -10.88 -24.82
CA ALA A 213 3.91 -10.20 -25.42
C ALA A 213 3.04 -9.55 -24.34
N VAL A 214 2.78 -8.25 -24.48
CA VAL A 214 1.88 -7.48 -23.62
C VAL A 214 0.56 -7.23 -24.34
N GLU A 215 -0.54 -7.48 -23.64
CA GLU A 215 -1.90 -7.24 -24.13
C GLU A 215 -2.70 -6.43 -23.12
N LEU A 216 -3.45 -5.44 -23.61
CA LEU A 216 -4.46 -4.73 -22.82
C LEU A 216 -5.72 -5.61 -22.72
N LEU A 217 -6.11 -5.97 -21.50
CA LEU A 217 -7.31 -6.75 -21.22
C LEU A 217 -8.52 -5.86 -20.98
N GLU A 218 -8.33 -4.77 -20.23
CA GLU A 218 -9.39 -3.84 -19.84
C GLU A 218 -8.82 -2.43 -19.78
N GLY A 219 -9.46 -1.46 -20.44
CA GLY A 219 -8.98 -0.08 -20.53
C GLY A 219 -10.04 0.98 -20.17
N SER A 220 -11.25 0.57 -19.79
CA SER A 220 -12.35 1.49 -19.47
C SER A 220 -12.39 1.90 -17.99
N LEU A 221 -11.58 1.26 -17.14
CA LEU A 221 -11.56 1.55 -15.70
C LEU A 221 -10.90 2.90 -15.40
N THR A 222 -11.46 3.65 -14.46
CA THR A 222 -10.92 4.94 -14.04
C THR A 222 -9.65 4.77 -13.21
N ARG A 223 -9.63 3.80 -12.29
CA ARG A 223 -8.58 3.64 -11.29
C ARG A 223 -8.32 2.15 -10.96
N PRO A 224 -7.92 1.31 -11.93
CA PRO A 224 -7.59 -0.09 -11.64
C PRO A 224 -6.42 -0.16 -10.65
N ASN A 225 -6.55 -0.96 -9.60
CA ASN A 225 -5.59 -1.00 -8.49
C ASN A 225 -5.20 -2.46 -8.18
N GLY A 226 -5.65 -3.04 -7.07
CA GLY A 226 -5.38 -4.42 -6.72
C GLY A 226 -5.89 -5.42 -7.74
N ILE A 227 -5.16 -6.53 -7.92
CA ILE A 227 -5.46 -7.55 -8.93
C ILE A 227 -5.23 -8.96 -8.38
N ALA A 228 -6.15 -9.88 -8.66
CA ALA A 228 -5.99 -11.28 -8.30
C ALA A 228 -6.74 -12.22 -9.26
N LEU A 229 -6.24 -13.45 -9.36
CA LEU A 229 -6.96 -14.54 -10.03
C LEU A 229 -7.76 -15.37 -9.01
N SER A 230 -8.85 -15.98 -9.47
CA SER A 230 -9.47 -17.08 -8.71
C SER A 230 -8.52 -18.26 -8.57
N SER A 231 -8.78 -19.14 -7.61
CA SER A 231 -7.90 -20.28 -7.34
C SER A 231 -7.79 -21.26 -8.52
N ASP A 232 -8.80 -21.32 -9.38
CA ASP A 232 -8.86 -22.08 -10.63
C ASP A 232 -8.44 -21.26 -11.87
N GLU A 233 -8.06 -19.99 -11.70
CA GLU A 233 -7.65 -19.04 -12.74
C GLU A 233 -8.69 -18.78 -13.84
N THR A 234 -9.97 -19.09 -13.60
CA THR A 234 -11.06 -18.83 -14.54
C THR A 234 -11.69 -17.44 -14.38
N ARG A 235 -11.30 -16.70 -13.33
CA ARG A 235 -11.77 -15.33 -13.06
C ARG A 235 -10.62 -14.39 -12.76
N LEU A 236 -10.75 -13.15 -13.23
CA LEU A 236 -9.89 -12.03 -12.87
C LEU A 236 -10.67 -11.06 -11.98
N TYR A 237 -10.10 -10.70 -10.84
CA TYR A 237 -10.60 -9.67 -9.94
C TYR A 237 -9.73 -8.42 -10.05
N VAL A 238 -10.36 -7.25 -10.14
CA VAL A 238 -9.68 -5.95 -10.21
C VAL A 238 -10.41 -4.97 -9.31
N SER A 239 -9.72 -4.36 -8.34
CA SER A 239 -10.31 -3.26 -7.58
C SER A 239 -10.23 -1.96 -8.37
N VAL A 240 -11.19 -1.08 -8.13
CA VAL A 240 -11.23 0.25 -8.74
C VAL A 240 -11.29 1.28 -7.62
N SER A 241 -10.16 1.92 -7.30
CA SER A 241 -10.09 2.95 -6.25
C SER A 241 -10.52 4.32 -6.79
N ASP A 242 -11.72 4.35 -7.36
CA ASP A 242 -12.40 5.58 -7.74
C ASP A 242 -13.02 6.20 -6.47
N GLU A 243 -12.77 7.49 -6.23
CA GLU A 243 -13.31 8.17 -5.03
C GLU A 243 -14.84 8.26 -5.02
N THR A 244 -15.47 8.27 -6.19
CA THR A 244 -16.92 8.40 -6.35
C THR A 244 -17.63 7.06 -6.48
N ALA A 245 -16.91 6.03 -6.97
CA ALA A 245 -17.46 4.71 -7.22
C ALA A 245 -16.47 3.58 -6.89
N PRO A 246 -15.98 3.48 -5.64
CA PRO A 246 -15.07 2.40 -5.27
C PRO A 246 -15.79 1.05 -5.35
N ARG A 247 -15.13 0.07 -5.96
CA ARG A 247 -15.75 -1.22 -6.29
C ARG A 247 -14.71 -2.29 -6.61
N ILE A 248 -15.12 -3.54 -6.51
CA ILE A 248 -14.35 -4.68 -7.02
C ILE A 248 -15.07 -5.21 -8.26
N MET A 249 -14.35 -5.24 -9.37
CA MET A 249 -14.79 -5.85 -10.61
C MET A 249 -14.38 -7.32 -10.65
N VAL A 250 -15.16 -8.13 -11.32
CA VAL A 250 -14.83 -9.51 -11.67
C VAL A 250 -15.11 -9.76 -13.13
N TYR A 251 -14.26 -10.54 -13.76
CA TYR A 251 -14.34 -10.94 -15.16
C TYR A 251 -14.21 -12.44 -15.26
N ASP A 252 -14.87 -13.05 -16.24
CA ASP A 252 -14.47 -14.38 -16.68
C ASP A 252 -13.19 -14.25 -17.51
N LEU A 253 -12.25 -15.16 -17.32
CA LEU A 253 -10.93 -15.14 -17.91
C LEU A 253 -10.66 -16.42 -18.69
N ASP A 254 -10.14 -16.28 -19.90
CA ASP A 254 -9.57 -17.39 -20.67
C ASP A 254 -8.36 -16.93 -21.51
N ALA A 255 -7.89 -17.82 -22.39
CA ALA A 255 -6.77 -17.55 -23.28
C ALA A 255 -7.00 -16.33 -24.21
N LYS A 256 -8.24 -15.98 -24.53
CA LYS A 256 -8.59 -14.81 -25.37
C LYS A 256 -8.66 -13.51 -24.57
N GLY A 257 -8.67 -13.57 -23.24
CA GLY A 257 -8.69 -12.42 -22.36
C GLY A 257 -9.92 -12.40 -21.44
N VAL A 258 -10.37 -11.20 -21.08
CA VAL A 258 -11.47 -10.99 -20.13
C VAL A 258 -12.81 -10.81 -20.84
N ARG A 259 -13.89 -11.29 -20.22
CA ARG A 259 -15.28 -11.08 -20.67
C ARG A 259 -16.23 -11.01 -19.48
N ASN A 260 -17.52 -10.75 -19.75
CA ASN A 260 -18.59 -10.82 -18.75
C ASN A 260 -18.30 -9.98 -17.50
N ALA A 261 -17.88 -8.73 -17.69
CA ALA A 261 -17.54 -7.81 -16.63
C ALA A 261 -18.73 -7.63 -15.66
N ARG A 262 -18.49 -7.80 -14.36
CA ARG A 262 -19.47 -7.64 -13.28
C ARG A 262 -18.88 -6.79 -12.16
N VAL A 263 -19.72 -6.04 -11.48
CA VAL A 263 -19.39 -5.54 -10.13
C VAL A 263 -19.58 -6.69 -9.15
N LEU A 264 -18.51 -7.18 -8.56
CA LEU A 264 -18.56 -8.18 -7.49
C LEU A 264 -19.00 -7.54 -6.18
N LEU A 265 -18.44 -6.37 -5.86
CA LEU A 265 -18.72 -5.63 -4.63
C LEU A 265 -18.77 -4.14 -4.95
N ASP A 266 -19.88 -3.49 -4.57
CA ASP A 266 -20.04 -2.04 -4.59
C ASP A 266 -19.71 -1.46 -3.22
N ALA A 267 -18.62 -0.69 -3.13
CA ALA A 267 -18.11 -0.15 -1.88
C ALA A 267 -18.59 1.29 -1.59
N ARG A 268 -19.42 1.89 -2.46
CA ARG A 268 -20.00 3.23 -2.23
C ARG A 268 -20.72 3.36 -0.89
N PRO A 269 -21.54 2.38 -0.43
CA PRO A 269 -22.19 2.48 0.88
C PRO A 269 -21.19 2.51 2.05
N MET A 270 -20.06 1.83 1.92
CA MET A 270 -19.02 1.79 2.96
C MET A 270 -18.29 3.13 3.04
N LYS A 271 -17.97 3.73 1.89
CA LYS A 271 -17.40 5.08 1.79
C LYS A 271 -18.36 6.14 2.32
N ALA A 272 -19.65 6.07 1.97
CA ALA A 272 -20.68 7.02 2.40
C ALA A 272 -20.90 7.01 3.93
N ARG A 273 -20.61 5.90 4.60
CA ARG A 273 -20.62 5.78 6.07
C ARG A 273 -19.34 6.30 6.74
N GLY A 274 -18.42 6.89 5.98
CA GLY A 274 -17.16 7.43 6.50
C GLY A 274 -16.04 6.40 6.65
N GLY A 275 -16.14 5.23 6.00
CA GLY A 275 -15.05 4.26 5.99
C GLY A 275 -13.77 4.84 5.37
N ALA A 276 -12.66 4.77 6.11
CA ALA A 276 -11.36 5.27 5.64
C ALA A 276 -10.83 4.43 4.45
N GLY A 277 -10.21 5.07 3.46
CA GLY A 277 -9.64 4.40 2.30
C GLY A 277 -10.63 4.10 1.17
N LEU A 278 -10.23 3.20 0.28
CA LEU A 278 -10.95 2.78 -0.92
C LEU A 278 -10.79 1.26 -1.10
N THR A 279 -11.34 0.71 -2.19
CA THR A 279 -10.95 -0.63 -2.64
C THR A 279 -9.55 -0.58 -3.23
N ASP A 280 -8.67 -1.49 -2.84
CA ASP A 280 -7.23 -1.43 -3.13
C ASP A 280 -6.71 -2.87 -3.34
N GLY A 281 -5.60 -3.28 -2.73
CA GLY A 281 -5.02 -4.61 -2.83
C GLY A 281 -5.94 -5.76 -2.38
N MET A 282 -5.70 -6.95 -2.93
CA MET A 282 -6.47 -8.15 -2.62
C MET A 282 -5.67 -9.45 -2.82
N LYS A 283 -6.13 -10.53 -2.18
CA LYS A 283 -5.67 -11.91 -2.41
C LYS A 283 -6.84 -12.89 -2.35
N VAL A 284 -6.74 -13.95 -3.14
CA VAL A 284 -7.67 -15.08 -3.13
C VAL A 284 -6.98 -16.28 -2.48
N ALA A 285 -7.61 -16.86 -1.46
CA ALA A 285 -7.16 -18.08 -0.81
C ALA A 285 -7.48 -19.32 -1.67
N ARG A 286 -6.89 -20.47 -1.35
CA ARG A 286 -7.10 -21.71 -2.13
C ARG A 286 -8.56 -22.16 -2.17
N ASP A 287 -9.30 -21.95 -1.07
CA ASP A 287 -10.72 -22.29 -0.96
C ASP A 287 -11.64 -21.26 -1.66
N GLY A 288 -11.07 -20.27 -2.34
CA GLY A 288 -11.78 -19.21 -3.04
C GLY A 288 -12.16 -18.01 -2.16
N THR A 289 -11.84 -18.01 -0.86
CA THR A 289 -12.05 -16.84 0.00
C THR A 289 -11.30 -15.64 -0.56
N LEU A 290 -12.00 -14.54 -0.84
CA LEU A 290 -11.40 -13.28 -1.27
C LEU A 290 -11.14 -12.39 -0.05
N VAL A 291 -9.91 -11.92 0.09
CA VAL A 291 -9.50 -10.95 1.11
C VAL A 291 -9.10 -9.67 0.39
N CYS A 292 -9.79 -8.57 0.64
CA CYS A 292 -9.65 -7.35 -0.13
C CYS A 292 -9.82 -6.10 0.71
N SER A 293 -9.02 -5.08 0.40
CA SER A 293 -9.17 -3.74 0.94
C SER A 293 -10.50 -3.13 0.49
N VAL A 294 -11.18 -2.46 1.40
CA VAL A 294 -12.44 -1.73 1.20
C VAL A 294 -12.43 -0.48 2.09
N PRO A 295 -13.28 0.54 1.83
CA PRO A 295 -13.46 1.63 2.78
C PRO A 295 -13.80 1.11 4.18
N GLY A 296 -12.96 1.44 5.16
CA GLY A 296 -13.09 1.04 6.56
C GLY A 296 -12.16 -0.12 6.99
N GLY A 297 -11.54 -0.86 6.06
CA GLY A 297 -10.60 -1.92 6.44
C GLY A 297 -10.37 -3.02 5.40
N MET A 298 -10.02 -4.21 5.90
CA MET A 298 -9.74 -5.41 5.10
C MET A 298 -10.89 -6.42 5.26
N MET A 299 -11.65 -6.63 4.18
CA MET A 299 -12.83 -7.49 4.15
C MET A 299 -12.44 -8.92 3.77
N PHE A 300 -13.02 -9.90 4.45
CA PHE A 300 -13.04 -11.30 4.06
C PHE A 300 -14.40 -11.62 3.45
N LEU A 301 -14.39 -12.23 2.27
CA LEU A 301 -15.57 -12.58 1.51
C LEU A 301 -15.52 -14.07 1.13
N THR A 302 -16.69 -14.72 1.09
CA THR A 302 -16.83 -16.03 0.46
C THR A 302 -16.54 -15.95 -1.05
N PRO A 303 -16.38 -17.08 -1.76
CA PRO A 303 -16.25 -17.07 -3.23
C PRO A 303 -17.41 -16.39 -3.97
N ASP A 304 -18.58 -16.34 -3.33
CA ASP A 304 -19.81 -15.71 -3.83
C ASP A 304 -19.98 -14.26 -3.31
N ALA A 305 -18.92 -13.67 -2.76
CA ALA A 305 -18.86 -12.31 -2.24
C ALA A 305 -19.73 -12.02 -0.99
N GLU A 306 -20.06 -13.04 -0.20
CA GLU A 306 -20.74 -12.83 1.08
C GLU A 306 -19.74 -12.40 2.17
N PRO A 307 -20.02 -11.34 2.96
CA PRO A 307 -19.14 -10.88 4.03
C PRO A 307 -18.95 -11.89 5.18
N LEU A 308 -17.69 -12.20 5.49
CA LEU A 308 -17.30 -13.05 6.61
C LEU A 308 -16.82 -12.25 7.82
N ALA A 309 -15.96 -11.27 7.59
CA ALA A 309 -15.42 -10.39 8.63
C ALA A 309 -14.77 -9.14 8.01
N LEU A 310 -14.65 -8.09 8.81
CA LEU A 310 -13.90 -6.88 8.49
C LEU A 310 -12.84 -6.62 9.56
N VAL A 311 -11.57 -6.53 9.15
CA VAL A 311 -10.48 -6.07 10.02
C VAL A 311 -10.37 -4.55 9.89
N THR A 312 -10.48 -3.83 11.00
CA THR A 312 -10.47 -2.36 11.03
C THR A 312 -9.30 -1.83 11.86
N THR A 313 -8.76 -0.68 11.47
CA THR A 313 -7.66 0.01 12.18
C THR A 313 -7.94 1.49 12.43
N GLY A 314 -9.11 2.00 12.00
CA GLY A 314 -9.40 3.42 11.94
C GLY A 314 -8.68 4.17 10.81
N ALA A 315 -7.80 3.51 10.06
CA ALA A 315 -7.06 4.05 8.93
C ALA A 315 -7.24 3.13 7.70
N PRO A 316 -6.88 3.60 6.49
CA PRO A 316 -6.88 2.73 5.30
C PRO A 316 -5.99 1.49 5.51
N ILE A 317 -6.46 0.34 5.04
CA ILE A 317 -5.64 -0.85 4.82
C ILE A 317 -5.49 -0.98 3.32
N ALA A 318 -4.27 -0.85 2.82
CA ALA A 318 -3.98 -0.76 1.38
C ALA A 318 -3.92 -2.14 0.74
N ASN A 319 -3.19 -3.10 1.33
CA ASN A 319 -2.95 -4.38 0.67
C ASN A 319 -2.77 -5.52 1.68
N CYS A 320 -2.73 -6.77 1.20
CA CYS A 320 -2.53 -7.94 2.03
C CYS A 320 -1.76 -9.07 1.34
N ALA A 321 -1.18 -9.96 2.14
CA ALA A 321 -0.52 -11.17 1.66
C ALA A 321 -0.66 -12.31 2.66
N PHE A 322 -0.97 -13.50 2.15
CA PHE A 322 -0.82 -14.72 2.94
C PHE A 322 0.66 -15.09 3.07
N GLY A 323 1.04 -15.56 4.24
CA GLY A 323 2.37 -16.10 4.49
C GLY A 323 2.35 -17.19 5.54
N GLU A 324 3.54 -17.65 5.94
CA GLU A 324 3.72 -18.74 6.90
C GLU A 324 2.91 -19.99 6.50
N ARG A 325 2.91 -20.33 5.21
CA ARG A 325 2.09 -21.41 4.61
C ARG A 325 0.58 -21.25 4.86
N GLY A 326 0.09 -20.02 4.80
CA GLY A 326 -1.32 -19.68 5.01
C GLY A 326 -1.73 -19.54 6.47
N ARG A 327 -0.78 -19.62 7.43
CA ARG A 327 -1.03 -19.42 8.86
C ARG A 327 -0.93 -17.96 9.32
N ALA A 328 -0.65 -17.03 8.41
CA ALA A 328 -0.70 -15.61 8.70
C ALA A 328 -1.25 -14.83 7.50
N LEU A 329 -2.05 -13.81 7.79
CA LEU A 329 -2.33 -12.71 6.87
C LEU A 329 -1.51 -11.50 7.31
N TYR A 330 -0.70 -10.97 6.41
CA TYR A 330 -0.05 -9.67 6.58
C TYR A 330 -0.88 -8.61 5.88
N MET A 331 -0.99 -7.44 6.49
CA MET A 331 -1.74 -6.31 5.95
C MET A 331 -0.91 -5.05 6.04
N THR A 332 -0.85 -4.28 4.97
CA THR A 332 -0.22 -2.95 4.99
C THR A 332 -1.29 -1.91 5.24
N ALA A 333 -1.16 -1.16 6.33
CA ALA A 333 -2.20 -0.31 6.86
C ALA A 333 -1.67 1.11 7.07
N ASN A 334 -1.76 1.94 6.03
CA ASN A 334 -1.35 3.35 6.07
C ASN A 334 0.12 3.52 6.52
N ASP A 335 0.36 3.78 7.80
CA ASP A 335 1.67 4.07 8.40
C ASP A 335 2.33 2.86 9.08
N ARG A 336 1.70 1.68 9.01
CA ARG A 336 2.11 0.47 9.72
C ARG A 336 1.86 -0.81 8.93
N VAL A 337 2.46 -1.91 9.41
CA VAL A 337 2.18 -3.27 8.91
C VAL A 337 1.61 -4.10 10.05
N LEU A 338 0.62 -4.92 9.72
CA LEU A 338 -0.11 -5.77 10.63
C LEU A 338 0.11 -7.25 10.30
N ARG A 339 -0.04 -8.10 11.30
CA ARG A 339 -0.07 -9.57 11.17
C ARG A 339 -1.28 -10.11 11.91
N LEU A 340 -2.09 -10.91 11.23
CA LEU A 340 -3.20 -11.66 11.80
C LEU A 340 -2.88 -13.16 11.72
N PRO A 341 -2.73 -13.86 12.85
CA PRO A 341 -2.62 -15.32 12.86
C PRO A 341 -3.88 -15.98 12.28
N LEU A 342 -3.68 -16.96 11.40
CA LEU A 342 -4.72 -17.80 10.82
C LEU A 342 -4.53 -19.25 11.30
N ARG A 343 -5.64 -19.99 11.41
CA ARG A 343 -5.63 -21.40 11.81
C ARG A 343 -4.89 -22.26 10.79
N GLU A 344 -4.22 -23.31 11.22
CA GLU A 344 -3.62 -24.25 10.28
C GLU A 344 -4.68 -24.99 9.45
N GLY A 345 -4.43 -25.15 8.15
CA GLY A 345 -5.30 -25.92 7.25
C GLY A 345 -6.63 -25.27 6.85
N TRP A 346 -6.88 -24.00 7.22
CA TRP A 346 -8.16 -23.34 6.93
C TRP A 346 -8.48 -23.21 5.44
N GLN A 347 -7.45 -23.13 4.59
CA GLN A 347 -7.60 -23.07 3.13
C GLN A 347 -7.80 -24.44 2.47
N GLY A 348 -8.03 -25.50 3.25
CA GLY A 348 -8.03 -26.89 2.81
C GLY A 348 -6.67 -27.57 2.98
N ARG A 349 -6.67 -28.91 3.06
CA ARG A 349 -5.43 -29.71 3.07
C ARG A 349 -4.84 -29.70 1.65
N GLY A 350 -3.57 -29.31 1.55
CA GLY A 350 -2.77 -29.45 0.33
C GLY A 350 -2.17 -30.84 0.23
#